data_AF-A0A7V5VYI6-F1
#
_entry.id   AF-A0A7V5VYI6-F1
#
_cell.length_a   1.000
_cell.length_b   1.000
_cell.length_c   1.000
_cell.angle_alpha   90.00
_cell.angle_beta   90.00
_cell.angle_gamma   90.00
#
_symmetry.space_group_name_H-M   'P 1'
#
loop_
_entity.id
_entity.type
_entity.pdbx_description
1 polymer ?
#
loop_
_entity_poly.entity_id
_entity_poly.type
_entity_poly.pdbx_seq_one_letter_code
_entity_poly.pdbx_strand_id
1 'polypeptide(L)'
;NAIHKLSKRSRYPFLSVNCAAIPETLLESELFGYERGAFTGANERRIGFFESANKGTLFLDEIGEMPLSIQVKLLRILETGEFSRLGSSEIHKVQVRIVAATNRNIENEVYNGNFRSDLFYRLNSFRIYLPSLKERKEDIPLLFDFFAKKTAELNKFTFQGISQEAINILQKLEWNGNIRELKNFTEKVVTLENGKYLTLPIIQKYLPLGLPVKSVVFNDDENKLIPIKSEDDFKKFETTLFLKALFQLESKIDYLKNQNEKILNDIDTIKQEIYQMPANNYYSVEEENSDNWAESLNSLNLENIEKELIMFSLKKYNGNRKMAAQSLGISLRTFYRKLKYYNLNIEN
;
A
#
# COMPACT_ATOMS: atom_id res chain seq x y z
N ASN A 1 7.16 22.76 11.70
CA ASN A 1 6.68 23.73 12.73
C ASN A 1 7.19 25.16 12.48
N ALA A 2 7.16 25.66 11.24
CA ALA A 2 7.72 26.98 10.91
C ALA A 2 6.95 28.14 11.57
N ILE A 3 5.62 28.10 11.53
CA ILE A 3 4.73 29.13 12.10
C ILE A 3 5.00 29.36 13.60
N HIS A 4 5.29 28.29 14.35
CA HIS A 4 5.63 28.39 15.76
C HIS A 4 7.04 28.96 15.97
N LYS A 5 8.05 28.43 15.25
CA LYS A 5 9.46 28.85 15.34
C LYS A 5 9.66 30.33 15.00
N LEU A 6 8.90 30.86 14.04
CA LEU A 6 8.94 32.27 13.62
C LEU A 6 8.08 33.21 14.49
N SER A 7 7.38 32.68 15.49
CA SER A 7 6.49 33.48 16.34
C SER A 7 7.17 33.96 17.62
N LYS A 8 6.55 34.95 18.29
CA LYS A 8 6.93 35.37 19.65
C LYS A 8 6.83 34.25 20.70
N ARG A 9 6.19 33.12 20.37
CA ARG A 9 5.98 31.98 21.25
C ARG A 9 6.96 30.82 21.01
N SER A 10 8.01 31.01 20.21
CA SER A 10 8.98 29.96 19.84
C SER A 10 9.74 29.34 21.03
N ARG A 11 9.79 30.03 22.18
CA ARG A 11 10.38 29.54 23.42
C ARG A 11 9.43 28.70 24.29
N TYR A 12 8.14 28.71 23.97
CA TYR A 12 7.09 27.98 24.71
C TYR A 12 6.80 26.64 24.03
N PRO A 13 6.11 25.69 24.69
CA PRO A 13 5.83 24.39 24.11
C PRO A 13 5.05 24.47 22.79
N PHE A 14 5.41 23.58 21.87
CA PHE A 14 4.62 23.25 20.69
C PHE A 14 4.14 21.81 20.83
N LEU A 15 2.83 21.63 20.92
CA LEU A 15 2.20 20.31 20.96
C LEU A 15 1.41 20.09 19.67
N SER A 16 1.49 18.90 19.10
CA SER A 16 0.74 18.49 17.92
C SER A 16 -0.15 17.31 18.24
N VAL A 17 -1.43 17.41 17.93
CA VAL A 17 -2.44 16.38 18.15
C VAL A 17 -3.11 16.09 16.82
N ASN A 18 -3.15 14.83 16.41
CA ASN A 18 -3.96 14.39 15.28
C ASN A 18 -5.31 13.90 15.81
N CYS A 19 -6.39 14.60 15.46
CA CYS A 19 -7.73 14.32 15.96
C CYS A 19 -8.32 13.01 15.41
N ALA A 20 -7.90 12.57 14.23
CA ALA A 20 -8.36 11.32 13.64
C ALA A 20 -7.64 10.07 14.19
N ALA A 21 -6.43 10.25 14.71
CA ALA A 21 -5.63 9.15 15.26
C ALA A 21 -6.09 8.71 16.67
N ILE A 22 -6.82 9.57 17.39
CA ILE A 22 -7.26 9.32 18.76
C ILE A 22 -8.75 8.95 18.72
N PRO A 23 -9.18 7.83 19.34
CA PRO A 23 -10.59 7.50 19.46
C PRO A 23 -11.38 8.64 20.10
N GLU A 24 -12.60 8.89 19.63
CA GLU A 24 -13.48 9.96 20.14
C GLU A 24 -13.61 9.94 21.68
N THR A 25 -13.74 8.74 22.26
CA THR A 25 -13.87 8.54 23.72
C THR A 25 -12.65 8.98 24.51
N LEU A 26 -11.47 8.98 23.90
CA LEU A 26 -10.21 9.40 24.52
C LEU A 26 -9.80 10.82 24.10
N LEU A 27 -10.27 11.31 22.97
CA LEU A 27 -9.89 12.62 22.45
C LEU A 27 -10.21 13.73 23.46
N GLU A 28 -11.37 13.64 24.12
CA GLU A 28 -11.77 14.60 25.14
C GLU A 28 -10.83 14.59 26.36
N SER A 29 -10.53 13.41 26.89
CA SER A 29 -9.68 13.26 28.08
C SER A 29 -8.22 13.61 27.80
N GLU A 30 -7.73 13.38 26.58
CA GLU A 30 -6.39 13.80 26.15
C GLU A 30 -6.30 15.32 25.95
N LEU A 31 -7.32 15.96 25.37
CA LEU A 31 -7.31 17.41 25.14
C LEU A 31 -7.44 18.21 26.44
N PHE A 32 -8.41 17.87 27.28
CA PHE A 32 -8.77 18.66 28.46
C PHE A 32 -8.23 18.08 29.78
N GLY A 33 -7.79 16.82 29.81
CA GLY A 33 -7.40 16.16 31.05
C GLY A 33 -8.59 15.76 31.91
N TYR A 34 -8.34 14.96 32.95
CA TYR A 34 -9.38 14.45 33.83
C TYR A 34 -8.92 14.39 35.29
N GLU A 35 -9.88 14.51 36.21
CA GLU A 35 -9.66 14.30 37.64
C GLU A 35 -9.84 12.84 38.04
N ARG A 36 -9.30 12.48 39.21
CA ARG A 36 -9.48 11.15 39.78
C ARG A 36 -10.98 10.85 39.95
N GLY A 37 -11.44 9.71 39.43
CA GLY A 37 -12.84 9.28 39.49
C GLY A 37 -13.75 9.82 38.38
N ALA A 38 -13.20 10.49 37.36
CA ALA A 38 -13.99 11.01 36.24
C ALA A 38 -14.67 9.92 35.39
N PHE A 39 -14.09 8.73 35.29
CA PHE A 39 -14.64 7.56 34.59
C PHE A 39 -14.07 6.26 35.20
N THR A 40 -14.62 5.12 34.81
CA THR A 40 -14.17 3.80 35.27
C THR A 40 -12.70 3.55 34.86
N GLY A 41 -11.79 3.52 35.83
CA GLY A 41 -10.34 3.40 35.61
C GLY A 41 -9.54 4.70 35.77
N ALA A 42 -10.19 5.84 36.06
CA ALA A 42 -9.51 7.11 36.37
C ALA A 42 -8.93 7.10 37.79
N ASN A 43 -7.90 6.29 38.04
CA ASN A 43 -7.27 6.14 39.35
C ASN A 43 -6.40 7.35 39.75
N GLU A 44 -5.88 8.07 38.75
CA GLU A 44 -5.01 9.24 38.93
C GLU A 44 -5.52 10.40 38.09
N ARG A 45 -5.14 11.62 38.48
CA ARG A 45 -5.38 12.83 37.68
C ARG A 45 -4.42 12.86 36.49
N ARG A 46 -4.92 13.27 35.32
CA ARG A 46 -4.09 13.49 34.12
C ARG A 46 -4.27 14.88 33.54
N ILE A 47 -3.16 15.51 33.20
CA ILE A 47 -3.10 16.83 32.57
C ILE A 47 -3.34 16.69 31.06
N GLY A 48 -4.22 17.53 30.50
CA GLY A 48 -4.53 17.53 29.08
C GLY A 48 -3.55 18.33 28.22
N PHE A 49 -3.70 18.24 26.91
CA PHE A 49 -2.88 18.98 25.94
C PHE A 49 -3.04 20.49 26.04
N PHE A 50 -4.23 21.01 26.36
CA PHE A 50 -4.44 22.46 26.50
C PHE A 50 -3.65 23.07 27.66
N GLU A 51 -3.65 22.39 28.80
CA GLU A 51 -2.89 22.80 29.98
C GLU A 51 -1.38 22.67 29.73
N SER A 52 -0.96 21.57 29.10
CA SER A 52 0.44 21.33 28.72
C SER A 52 0.96 22.35 27.69
N ALA A 53 0.09 22.84 26.81
CA ALA A 53 0.41 23.84 25.79
C ALA A 53 0.25 25.30 26.27
N ASN A 54 0.02 25.55 27.57
CA ASN A 54 -0.23 26.89 28.09
C ASN A 54 0.92 27.85 27.73
N LYS A 55 0.56 29.08 27.30
CA LYS A 55 1.45 30.11 26.70
C LYS A 55 2.09 29.73 25.36
N GLY A 56 1.98 28.47 24.94
CA GLY A 56 2.57 27.90 23.74
C GLY A 56 1.65 27.89 22.53
N THR A 57 1.80 26.86 21.70
CA THR A 57 1.03 26.60 20.48
C THR A 57 0.54 25.16 20.46
N LEU A 58 -0.74 24.97 20.20
CA LEU A 58 -1.35 23.67 19.97
C LEU A 58 -1.71 23.55 18.49
N PHE A 59 -1.14 22.54 17.82
CA PHE A 59 -1.45 22.18 16.45
C PHE A 59 -2.49 21.05 16.45
N LEU A 60 -3.64 21.29 15.84
CA LEU A 60 -4.73 20.33 15.71
C LEU A 60 -4.79 19.87 14.25
N ASP A 61 -4.31 18.67 13.97
CA ASP A 61 -4.39 18.06 12.65
C ASP A 61 -5.73 17.33 12.50
N GLU A 62 -6.26 17.33 11.28
CA GLU A 62 -7.53 16.69 10.93
C GLU A 62 -8.71 17.18 11.79
N ILE A 63 -8.82 18.50 12.02
CA ILE A 63 -9.87 19.11 12.87
C ILE A 63 -11.29 18.81 12.39
N GLY A 64 -11.47 18.50 11.10
CA GLY A 64 -12.76 18.13 10.52
C GLY A 64 -13.32 16.79 11.05
N GLU A 65 -12.48 15.95 11.65
CA GLU A 65 -12.89 14.68 12.28
C GLU A 65 -13.30 14.86 13.76
N MET A 66 -13.23 16.08 14.29
CA MET A 66 -13.51 16.33 15.71
C MET A 66 -15.01 16.20 16.00
N PRO A 67 -15.43 15.42 17.02
CA PRO A 67 -16.82 15.33 17.45
C PRO A 67 -17.44 16.67 17.87
N LEU A 68 -18.74 16.84 17.61
CA LEU A 68 -19.49 18.07 17.93
C LEU A 68 -19.41 18.47 19.41
N SER A 69 -19.41 17.49 20.33
CA SER A 69 -19.29 17.73 21.78
C SER A 69 -17.96 18.40 22.14
N ILE A 70 -16.87 17.95 21.51
CA ILE A 70 -15.52 18.48 21.71
C ILE A 70 -15.39 19.85 21.01
N GLN A 71 -16.03 20.04 19.85
CA GLN A 71 -16.06 21.33 19.16
C GLN A 71 -16.64 22.46 20.05
N VAL A 72 -17.70 22.18 20.84
CA VAL A 72 -18.26 23.16 21.78
C VAL A 72 -17.25 23.56 22.85
N LYS A 73 -16.50 22.61 23.39
CA LYS A 73 -15.46 22.88 24.40
C LYS A 73 -14.27 23.63 23.80
N LEU A 74 -13.88 23.27 22.58
CA LEU A 74 -12.83 23.98 21.84
C LEU A 74 -13.22 25.45 21.59
N LEU A 75 -14.48 25.71 21.21
CA LEU A 75 -14.98 27.07 21.02
C LEU A 75 -14.84 27.91 22.30
N ARG A 76 -15.22 27.36 23.47
CA ARG A 76 -15.05 28.04 24.76
C ARG A 76 -13.60 28.45 25.03
N ILE A 77 -12.64 27.56 24.75
CA ILE A 77 -11.22 27.89 24.88
C ILE A 77 -10.81 29.00 23.90
N LEU A 78 -11.30 28.98 22.66
CA LEU A 78 -10.98 30.00 21.66
C LEU A 78 -11.58 31.37 21.98
N GLU A 79 -12.67 31.43 22.72
CA GLU A 79 -13.38 32.66 23.10
C GLU A 79 -12.86 33.24 24.42
N THR A 80 -12.90 32.46 25.49
CA THR A 80 -12.60 32.93 26.85
C THR A 80 -11.23 32.46 27.36
N GLY A 81 -10.65 31.44 26.73
CA GLY A 81 -9.43 30.79 27.21
C GLY A 81 -9.69 29.87 28.41
N GLU A 82 -10.94 29.50 28.65
CA GLU A 82 -11.34 28.74 29.85
C GLU A 82 -11.87 27.36 29.49
N PHE A 83 -11.55 26.37 30.31
CA PHE A 83 -12.10 25.01 30.22
C PHE A 83 -12.14 24.34 31.60
N SER A 84 -12.87 23.24 31.72
CA SER A 84 -12.86 22.38 32.90
C SER A 84 -12.38 20.98 32.53
N ARG A 85 -11.71 20.31 33.49
CA ARG A 85 -11.32 18.90 33.32
C ARG A 85 -12.54 18.00 33.33
N LEU A 86 -12.42 16.81 32.74
CA LEU A 86 -13.47 15.79 32.86
C LEU A 86 -13.62 15.39 34.35
N GLY A 87 -14.86 15.35 34.82
CA GLY A 87 -15.19 15.04 36.21
C GLY A 87 -14.98 16.20 37.20
N SER A 88 -14.64 17.41 36.73
CA SER A 88 -14.48 18.60 37.58
C SER A 88 -15.29 19.79 37.07
N SER A 89 -15.79 20.60 38.01
CA SER A 89 -16.41 21.90 37.73
C SER A 89 -15.42 23.06 37.91
N GLU A 90 -14.17 22.78 38.26
CA GLU A 90 -13.14 23.81 38.37
C GLU A 90 -12.78 24.36 36.99
N ILE A 91 -12.80 25.69 36.88
CA ILE A 91 -12.49 26.40 35.64
C ILE A 91 -11.00 26.73 35.64
N HIS A 92 -10.31 26.26 34.60
CA HIS A 92 -8.91 26.55 34.33
C HIS A 92 -8.77 27.51 33.16
N LYS A 93 -7.88 28.50 33.32
CA LYS A 93 -7.59 29.49 32.28
C LYS A 93 -6.25 29.21 31.62
N VAL A 94 -6.24 29.15 30.30
CA VAL A 94 -5.06 28.90 29.48
C VAL A 94 -4.95 29.89 28.34
N GLN A 95 -3.71 30.21 27.96
CA GLN A 95 -3.42 31.09 26.84
C GLN A 95 -2.69 30.32 25.74
N VAL A 96 -3.44 29.65 24.86
CA VAL A 96 -2.87 28.79 23.82
C VAL A 96 -3.10 29.40 22.44
N ARG A 97 -2.10 29.31 21.55
CA ARG A 97 -2.28 29.65 20.14
C ARG A 97 -2.71 28.39 19.43
N ILE A 98 -3.86 28.42 18.78
CA ILE A 98 -4.34 27.27 18.02
C ILE A 98 -3.93 27.43 16.56
N VAL A 99 -3.41 26.35 15.97
CA VAL A 99 -3.20 26.20 14.53
C VAL A 99 -3.90 24.92 14.13
N ALA A 100 -4.95 25.01 13.32
CA ALA A 100 -5.70 23.86 12.88
C ALA A 100 -5.39 23.52 11.41
N ALA A 101 -5.43 22.24 11.06
CA ALA A 101 -5.30 21.75 9.70
C ALA A 101 -6.40 20.71 9.40
N THR A 102 -6.78 20.62 8.13
CA THR A 102 -7.80 19.69 7.64
C THR A 102 -7.64 19.50 6.14
N ASN A 103 -7.92 18.28 5.66
CA ASN A 103 -8.05 17.94 4.25
C ASN A 103 -9.51 18.01 3.76
N ARG A 104 -10.49 18.13 4.67
CA ARG A 104 -11.92 18.24 4.35
C ARG A 104 -12.30 19.67 4.01
N ASN A 105 -13.33 19.82 3.19
CA ASN A 105 -13.99 21.10 2.95
C ASN A 105 -14.92 21.41 4.14
N ILE A 106 -14.47 22.28 5.04
CA ILE A 106 -15.21 22.59 6.27
C ILE A 106 -16.52 23.31 5.98
N GLU A 107 -16.58 24.11 4.91
CA GLU A 107 -17.82 24.77 4.49
C GLU A 107 -18.95 23.74 4.22
N ASN A 108 -18.61 22.63 3.55
CA ASN A 108 -19.54 21.52 3.33
C ASN A 108 -19.87 20.76 4.63
N GLU A 109 -18.89 20.54 5.52
CA GLU A 109 -19.13 19.87 6.81
C GLU A 109 -20.05 20.69 7.72
N VAL A 110 -20.00 22.03 7.63
CA VAL A 110 -20.93 22.91 8.33
C VAL A 110 -22.34 22.76 7.76
N TYR A 111 -22.49 22.72 6.44
CA TYR A 111 -23.79 22.50 5.80
C TYR A 111 -24.42 21.15 6.17
N ASN A 112 -23.60 20.10 6.26
CA ASN A 112 -24.03 18.75 6.64
C ASN A 112 -24.30 18.58 8.16
N GLY A 113 -23.99 19.59 8.98
CA GLY A 113 -24.17 19.55 10.43
C GLY A 113 -23.09 18.78 11.20
N ASN A 114 -22.01 18.34 10.54
CA ASN A 114 -20.88 17.65 11.17
C ASN A 114 -19.88 18.61 11.82
N PHE A 115 -19.91 19.88 11.41
CA PHE A 115 -19.06 20.92 11.97
C PHE A 115 -19.88 22.14 12.37
N ARG A 116 -19.58 22.72 13.52
CA ARG A 116 -20.32 23.89 13.99
C ARG A 116 -19.89 25.16 13.26
N SER A 117 -20.88 25.95 12.84
CA SER A 117 -20.65 27.22 12.14
C SER A 117 -19.88 28.23 13.00
N ASP A 118 -20.21 28.33 14.29
CA ASP A 118 -19.54 29.23 15.26
C ASP A 118 -18.03 28.96 15.37
N LEU A 119 -17.65 27.69 15.52
CA LEU A 119 -16.26 27.26 15.54
C LEU A 119 -15.56 27.51 14.21
N PHE A 120 -16.24 27.26 13.09
CA PHE A 120 -15.68 27.52 11.76
C PHE A 120 -15.30 28.99 11.60
N TYR A 121 -16.20 29.92 11.89
CA TYR A 121 -15.90 31.35 11.78
C TYR A 121 -14.77 31.80 12.71
N ARG A 122 -14.67 31.21 13.91
CA ARG A 122 -13.58 31.52 14.83
C ARG A 122 -12.22 31.03 14.32
N LEU A 123 -12.17 29.80 13.79
CA LEU A 123 -10.95 29.23 13.21
C LEU A 123 -10.56 29.88 11.89
N ASN A 124 -11.53 30.27 11.06
CA ASN A 124 -11.32 30.84 9.73
C ASN A 124 -10.92 32.33 9.74
N SER A 125 -10.36 32.82 10.86
CA SER A 125 -9.83 34.19 10.94
C SER A 125 -8.64 34.40 10.00
N PHE A 126 -7.82 33.37 9.80
CA PHE A 126 -6.68 33.38 8.87
C PHE A 126 -6.46 32.01 8.25
N ARG A 127 -6.76 31.89 6.95
CA ARG A 127 -6.64 30.64 6.18
C ARG A 127 -5.38 30.64 5.34
N ILE A 128 -4.61 29.56 5.43
CA ILE A 128 -3.49 29.27 4.53
C ILE A 128 -3.88 28.10 3.66
N TYR A 129 -3.97 28.32 2.35
CA TYR A 129 -4.15 27.23 1.39
C TYR A 129 -2.80 26.58 1.09
N LEU A 130 -2.70 25.26 1.27
CA LEU A 130 -1.50 24.50 0.91
C LEU A 130 -1.69 23.88 -0.48
N PRO A 131 -0.98 24.35 -1.51
CA PRO A 131 -1.14 23.85 -2.86
C PRO A 131 -0.67 22.40 -2.97
N SER A 132 -1.35 21.64 -3.81
CA SER A 132 -0.97 20.27 -4.15
C SER A 132 0.36 20.26 -4.90
N LEU A 133 1.10 19.14 -4.86
CA LEU A 133 2.34 18.97 -5.62
C LEU A 133 2.09 19.05 -7.14
N LYS A 134 0.85 18.79 -7.59
CA LYS A 134 0.43 18.95 -9.00
C LYS A 134 0.47 20.41 -9.46
N GLU A 135 0.27 21.36 -8.55
CA GLU A 135 0.31 22.81 -8.82
C GLU A 135 1.72 23.40 -8.73
N ARG A 136 2.71 22.65 -8.23
CA ARG A 136 4.10 23.08 -8.02
C ARG A 136 5.09 21.99 -8.48
N LYS A 137 5.02 21.64 -9.76
CA LYS A 137 5.84 20.58 -10.36
C LYS A 137 7.31 20.97 -10.44
N GLU A 138 7.60 22.25 -10.38
CA GLU A 138 8.94 22.85 -10.39
C GLU A 138 9.71 22.52 -9.09
N ASP A 139 9.01 22.24 -7.99
CA ASP A 139 9.63 21.87 -6.71
C ASP A 139 10.07 20.39 -6.67
N ILE A 140 9.53 19.54 -7.56
CA ILE A 140 9.78 18.09 -7.55
C ILE A 140 11.28 17.73 -7.64
N PRO A 141 12.08 18.33 -8.55
CA PRO A 141 13.51 18.01 -8.65
C PRO A 141 14.26 18.32 -7.35
N LEU A 142 13.98 19.49 -6.75
CA LEU A 142 14.62 19.93 -5.51
C LEU A 142 14.21 19.05 -4.32
N LEU A 143 12.93 18.71 -4.22
CA LEU A 143 12.41 17.82 -3.19
C LEU A 143 12.98 16.41 -3.32
N PHE A 144 13.07 15.88 -4.54
CA PHE A 144 13.65 14.58 -4.80
C PHE A 144 15.12 14.53 -4.37
N ASP A 145 15.93 15.51 -4.78
CA ASP A 145 17.34 15.58 -4.39
C ASP A 145 17.51 15.68 -2.87
N PHE A 146 16.67 16.50 -2.21
CA PHE A 146 16.65 16.61 -0.75
C PHE A 146 16.36 15.26 -0.06
N PHE A 147 15.33 14.54 -0.51
CA PHE A 147 14.99 13.23 0.06
C PHE A 147 16.05 12.17 -0.25
N ALA A 148 16.61 12.18 -1.47
CA ALA A 148 17.64 11.26 -1.90
C ALA A 148 18.92 11.40 -1.05
N LYS A 149 19.40 12.65 -0.88
CA LYS A 149 20.55 12.96 0.00
C LYS A 149 20.30 12.50 1.43
N LYS A 150 19.13 12.82 1.99
CA LYS A 150 18.77 12.41 3.35
C LYS A 150 18.72 10.88 3.52
N THR A 151 18.22 10.17 2.50
CA THR A 151 18.18 8.70 2.50
C THR A 151 19.59 8.11 2.42
N ALA A 152 20.45 8.71 1.59
CA ALA A 152 21.82 8.30 1.41
C ALA A 152 22.64 8.48 2.70
N GLU A 153 22.47 9.61 3.39
CA GLU A 153 23.06 9.86 4.71
C GLU A 153 22.64 8.82 5.75
N LEU A 154 21.35 8.47 5.80
CA LEU A 154 20.82 7.47 6.75
C LEU A 154 21.38 6.07 6.49
N ASN A 155 21.55 5.69 5.23
CA ASN A 155 22.01 4.37 4.82
C ASN A 155 23.54 4.28 4.57
N LYS A 156 24.28 5.37 4.82
CA LYS A 156 25.75 5.45 4.68
C LYS A 156 26.28 5.16 3.27
N PHE A 157 25.54 5.56 2.24
CA PHE A 157 26.05 5.57 0.85
C PHE A 157 25.99 6.98 0.27
N THR A 158 26.68 7.20 -0.85
CA THR A 158 26.67 8.49 -1.56
C THR A 158 25.65 8.46 -2.69
N PHE A 159 24.74 9.43 -2.73
CA PHE A 159 23.84 9.60 -3.86
C PHE A 159 24.58 10.26 -5.04
N GLN A 160 24.66 9.57 -6.17
CA GLN A 160 25.38 10.03 -7.36
C GLN A 160 24.55 10.95 -8.27
N GLY A 161 23.25 11.11 -8.02
CA GLY A 161 22.36 11.97 -8.80
C GLY A 161 21.31 11.19 -9.60
N ILE A 162 20.51 11.94 -10.36
CA ILE A 162 19.42 11.43 -11.20
C ILE A 162 19.52 12.07 -12.60
N SER A 163 19.18 11.32 -13.64
CA SER A 163 19.17 11.84 -15.01
C SER A 163 18.05 12.86 -15.25
N GLN A 164 18.30 13.85 -16.12
CA GLN A 164 17.32 14.87 -16.44
C GLN A 164 16.04 14.28 -17.07
N GLU A 165 16.19 13.23 -17.88
CA GLU A 165 15.06 12.50 -18.48
C GLU A 165 14.15 11.89 -17.41
N ALA A 166 14.75 11.31 -16.36
CA ALA A 166 14.00 10.74 -15.26
C ALA A 166 13.25 11.82 -14.46
N ILE A 167 13.89 12.95 -14.18
CA ILE A 167 13.25 14.11 -13.54
C ILE A 167 12.03 14.57 -14.35
N ASN A 168 12.18 14.70 -15.67
CA ASN A 168 11.10 15.17 -16.55
C ASN A 168 9.88 14.25 -16.48
N ILE A 169 10.07 12.92 -16.32
CA ILE A 169 8.94 12.01 -16.10
C ILE A 169 8.34 12.21 -14.72
N LEU A 170 9.15 12.31 -13.67
CA LEU A 170 8.65 12.55 -12.31
C LEU A 170 7.80 13.83 -12.22
N GLN A 171 8.12 14.86 -12.99
CA GLN A 171 7.32 16.09 -13.07
C GLN A 171 5.98 15.91 -13.82
N LYS A 172 5.91 14.97 -14.77
CA LYS A 172 4.67 14.68 -15.53
C LYS A 172 3.69 13.82 -14.74
N LEU A 173 4.16 13.07 -13.75
CA LEU A 173 3.33 12.18 -12.96
C LEU A 173 2.39 12.92 -12.01
N GLU A 174 1.24 12.30 -11.75
CA GLU A 174 0.26 12.79 -10.80
C GLU A 174 0.52 12.20 -9.40
N TRP A 175 1.27 12.95 -8.59
CA TRP A 175 1.54 12.60 -7.18
C TRP A 175 0.31 12.85 -6.30
N ASN A 176 -0.64 11.92 -6.31
CA ASN A 176 -1.87 12.02 -5.51
C ASN A 176 -1.59 12.08 -3.99
N GLY A 177 -0.56 11.37 -3.53
CA GLY A 177 -0.08 11.45 -2.15
C GLY A 177 0.89 12.61 -1.89
N ASN A 178 1.04 13.53 -2.85
CA ASN A 178 1.89 14.72 -2.79
C ASN A 178 3.30 14.36 -2.28
N ILE A 179 3.79 15.10 -1.27
CA ILE A 179 5.12 14.95 -0.69
C ILE A 179 5.32 13.55 -0.07
N ARG A 180 4.27 12.94 0.52
CA ARG A 180 4.40 11.61 1.16
C ARG A 180 4.72 10.55 0.12
N GLU A 181 4.03 10.57 -1.01
CA GLU A 181 4.25 9.64 -2.11
C GLU A 181 5.62 9.86 -2.76
N LEU A 182 5.98 11.11 -3.08
CA LEU A 182 7.28 11.44 -3.66
C LEU A 182 8.43 11.00 -2.73
N LYS A 183 8.30 11.26 -1.42
CA LYS A 183 9.29 10.85 -0.41
C LYS A 183 9.45 9.33 -0.39
N ASN A 184 8.35 8.59 -0.25
CA ASN A 184 8.39 7.13 -0.19
C ASN A 184 8.96 6.51 -1.48
N PHE A 185 8.60 7.06 -2.63
CA PHE A 185 9.16 6.65 -3.92
C PHE A 185 10.67 6.89 -3.97
N THR A 186 11.12 8.07 -3.59
CA THR A 186 12.54 8.45 -3.58
C THR A 186 13.33 7.54 -2.63
N GLU A 187 12.84 7.36 -1.39
CA GLU A 187 13.46 6.49 -0.39
C GLU A 187 13.59 5.05 -0.92
N LYS A 188 12.54 4.52 -1.55
CA LYS A 188 12.52 3.17 -2.12
C LYS A 188 13.56 3.01 -3.23
N VAL A 189 13.57 3.91 -4.21
CA VAL A 189 14.49 3.84 -5.35
C VAL A 189 15.94 3.96 -4.89
N VAL A 190 16.23 4.97 -4.08
CA VAL A 190 17.59 5.28 -3.63
C VAL A 190 18.15 4.17 -2.75
N THR A 191 17.32 3.56 -1.91
CA THR A 191 17.73 2.42 -1.06
C THR A 191 18.00 1.16 -1.89
N LEU A 192 17.15 0.84 -2.88
CA LEU A 192 17.30 -0.38 -3.67
C LEU A 192 18.48 -0.33 -4.65
N GLU A 193 18.81 0.87 -5.14
CA GLU A 193 19.93 1.11 -6.05
C GLU A 193 21.23 1.48 -5.32
N ASN A 194 21.24 1.44 -3.98
CA ASN A 194 22.39 1.77 -3.13
C ASN A 194 23.01 3.16 -3.44
N GLY A 195 22.18 4.14 -3.79
CA GLY A 195 22.63 5.50 -4.10
C GLY A 195 23.34 5.71 -5.45
N LYS A 196 23.37 4.69 -6.32
CA LYS A 196 23.92 4.83 -7.68
C LYS A 196 23.17 5.88 -8.51
N TYR A 197 23.77 6.29 -9.62
CA TYR A 197 23.16 7.23 -10.55
C TYR A 197 21.86 6.68 -11.13
N LEU A 198 20.75 7.40 -10.91
CA LEU A 198 19.42 6.96 -11.29
C LEU A 198 19.12 7.36 -12.74
N THR A 199 19.01 6.35 -13.61
CA THR A 199 18.64 6.53 -15.01
C THR A 199 17.14 6.30 -15.22
N LEU A 200 16.64 6.70 -16.39
CA LEU A 200 15.24 6.56 -16.75
C LEU A 200 14.71 5.11 -16.66
N PRO A 201 15.41 4.07 -17.18
CA PRO A 201 14.95 2.68 -17.08
C PRO A 201 14.82 2.18 -15.64
N ILE A 202 15.71 2.64 -14.76
CA ILE A 202 15.68 2.31 -13.33
C ILE A 202 14.42 2.89 -12.70
N ILE A 203 14.14 4.17 -12.93
CA ILE A 203 12.94 4.82 -12.40
C ILE A 203 11.67 4.13 -12.92
N GLN A 204 11.60 3.80 -14.20
CA GLN A 204 10.45 3.11 -14.80
C GLN A 204 10.13 1.77 -14.12
N LYS A 205 11.15 1.03 -13.69
CA LYS A 205 10.98 -0.24 -12.95
C LYS A 205 10.25 -0.05 -11.61
N TYR A 206 10.44 1.10 -10.96
CA TYR A 206 9.89 1.39 -9.63
C TYR A 206 8.63 2.23 -9.64
N LEU A 207 8.25 2.81 -10.79
CA LEU A 207 6.97 3.48 -10.94
C LEU A 207 5.84 2.47 -10.72
N PRO A 208 4.81 2.83 -9.94
CA PRO A 208 3.66 1.95 -9.77
C PRO A 208 2.98 1.75 -11.13
N LEU A 209 2.93 0.50 -11.60
CA LEU A 209 2.29 0.04 -12.85
C LEU A 209 0.75 0.27 -12.90
N GLY A 210 0.21 1.18 -12.09
CA GLY A 210 -1.23 1.38 -11.89
C GLY A 210 -1.68 2.82 -11.64
N LEU A 211 -0.83 3.83 -11.87
CA LEU A 211 -1.34 5.20 -12.03
C LEU A 211 -1.83 5.36 -13.48
N PRO A 212 -2.98 6.02 -13.73
CA PRO A 212 -3.36 6.39 -15.08
C PRO A 212 -2.33 7.39 -15.57
N VAL A 213 -1.28 6.89 -16.23
CA VAL A 213 -0.59 7.66 -17.24
C VAL A 213 -1.70 7.91 -18.27
N LYS A 214 -2.35 9.09 -18.20
CA LYS A 214 -2.96 9.67 -19.40
C LYS A 214 -1.83 9.57 -20.41
N SER A 215 -2.04 8.63 -21.31
CA SER A 215 -1.04 8.09 -22.21
C SER A 215 -0.20 9.23 -22.74
N VAL A 216 1.07 9.25 -22.36
CA VAL A 216 2.08 9.90 -23.19
C VAL A 216 2.17 9.02 -24.43
N VAL A 217 1.21 9.21 -25.34
CA VAL A 217 1.33 8.77 -26.72
C VAL A 217 2.23 9.82 -27.34
N PHE A 218 3.50 9.47 -27.55
CA PHE A 218 4.20 10.05 -28.67
C PHE A 218 3.70 9.28 -29.90
N ASN A 219 2.85 9.93 -30.70
CA ASN A 219 2.86 9.89 -32.15
C ASN A 219 1.74 10.78 -32.70
N ASP A 220 2.20 11.64 -33.60
CA ASP A 220 1.59 12.43 -34.66
C ASP A 220 0.11 12.20 -35.03
N ASP A 221 -0.52 13.35 -35.31
CA ASP A 221 -1.76 13.60 -36.02
C ASP A 221 -3.13 13.36 -35.33
N GLU A 222 -3.98 14.38 -35.50
CA GLU A 222 -5.42 14.50 -35.19
C GLU A 222 -5.85 14.90 -33.75
N ASN A 223 -5.66 16.19 -33.46
CA ASN A 223 -6.41 16.92 -32.44
C ASN A 223 -7.88 17.15 -32.86
N LYS A 224 -8.82 16.38 -32.29
CA LYS A 224 -10.18 16.87 -31.98
C LYS A 224 -10.64 16.35 -30.61
N LEU A 225 -10.69 17.25 -29.63
CA LEU A 225 -11.34 17.05 -28.33
C LEU A 225 -12.85 17.04 -28.51
N ILE A 226 -13.54 15.99 -28.05
CA ILE A 226 -15.00 15.98 -27.90
C ILE A 226 -15.33 16.38 -26.44
N PRO A 227 -16.10 17.45 -26.20
CA PRO A 227 -16.52 17.81 -24.85
C PRO A 227 -17.67 16.90 -24.39
N ILE A 228 -17.45 16.15 -23.30
CA ILE A 228 -18.48 15.31 -22.66
C ILE A 228 -19.51 16.23 -22.01
N LYS A 229 -20.78 16.14 -22.45
CA LYS A 229 -21.88 16.99 -21.95
C LYS A 229 -23.08 16.21 -21.38
N SER A 230 -23.05 14.89 -21.27
CA SER A 230 -24.18 14.13 -20.68
C SER A 230 -23.78 12.80 -20.02
N GLU A 231 -24.66 12.31 -19.14
CA GLU A 231 -24.56 11.04 -18.40
C GLU A 231 -24.48 9.80 -19.33
N ASP A 232 -25.04 9.89 -20.54
CA ASP A 232 -24.99 8.81 -21.54
C ASP A 232 -23.59 8.64 -22.16
N ASP A 233 -22.79 9.71 -22.22
CA ASP A 233 -21.39 9.63 -22.66
C ASP A 233 -20.49 8.99 -21.58
N PHE A 234 -20.89 9.07 -20.31
CA PHE A 234 -20.19 8.41 -19.20
C PHE A 234 -20.37 6.88 -19.26
N LYS A 235 -21.58 6.40 -19.58
CA LYS A 235 -21.82 4.96 -19.81
C LYS A 235 -21.08 4.43 -21.04
N LYS A 236 -20.99 5.23 -22.12
CA LYS A 236 -20.12 4.89 -23.26
C LYS A 236 -18.65 4.85 -22.86
N PHE A 237 -18.20 5.78 -22.02
CA PHE A 237 -16.84 5.77 -21.48
C PHE A 237 -16.54 4.51 -20.66
N GLU A 238 -17.44 4.10 -19.77
CA GLU A 238 -17.32 2.82 -19.04
C GLU A 238 -17.27 1.62 -19.99
N THR A 239 -18.14 1.59 -21.00
CA THR A 239 -18.15 0.49 -21.98
C THR A 239 -16.85 0.44 -22.79
N THR A 240 -16.30 1.60 -23.16
CA THR A 240 -14.98 1.68 -23.80
C THR A 240 -13.84 1.29 -22.87
N LEU A 241 -13.97 1.55 -21.56
CA LEU A 241 -13.00 1.13 -20.55
C LEU A 241 -13.01 -0.39 -20.37
N PHE A 242 -14.19 -1.01 -20.33
CA PHE A 242 -14.34 -2.47 -20.30
C PHE A 242 -13.80 -3.12 -21.58
N LEU A 243 -14.10 -2.57 -22.76
CA LEU A 243 -13.55 -3.04 -24.03
C LEU A 243 -12.02 -2.92 -24.06
N LYS A 244 -11.45 -1.83 -23.54
CA LYS A 244 -10.00 -1.65 -23.47
C LYS A 244 -9.34 -2.61 -22.48
N ALA A 245 -9.99 -2.92 -21.36
CA ALA A 245 -9.53 -3.94 -20.43
C ALA A 245 -9.58 -5.34 -21.06
N LEU A 246 -10.62 -5.65 -21.84
CA LEU A 246 -10.71 -6.90 -22.60
C LEU A 246 -9.61 -7.02 -23.65
N PHE A 247 -9.38 -5.99 -24.46
CA PHE A 247 -8.29 -5.97 -25.44
C PHE A 247 -6.91 -6.10 -24.77
N GLN A 248 -6.71 -5.50 -23.59
CA GLN A 248 -5.47 -5.68 -22.83
C GLN A 248 -5.31 -7.11 -22.32
N LEU A 249 -6.38 -7.75 -21.85
CA LEU A 249 -6.35 -9.17 -21.48
C LEU A 249 -6.02 -10.05 -22.66
N GLU A 250 -6.62 -9.79 -23.82
CA GLU A 250 -6.35 -10.52 -25.06
C GLU A 250 -4.88 -10.39 -25.48
N SER A 251 -4.32 -9.17 -25.48
CA SER A 251 -2.90 -8.94 -25.77
C SER A 251 -1.96 -9.67 -24.80
N LYS A 252 -2.39 -9.83 -23.54
CA LYS A 252 -1.63 -10.52 -22.50
C LYS A 252 -1.73 -12.04 -22.64
N ILE A 253 -2.88 -12.53 -23.09
CA ILE A 253 -3.07 -13.95 -23.45
C ILE A 253 -2.21 -14.28 -24.67
N ASP A 254 -2.15 -13.43 -25.68
CA ASP A 254 -1.30 -13.65 -26.85
C ASP A 254 0.19 -13.60 -26.50
N TYR A 255 0.59 -12.68 -25.61
CA TYR A 255 1.94 -12.68 -25.06
C TYR A 255 2.27 -13.99 -24.32
N LEU A 256 1.37 -14.50 -23.48
CA LEU A 256 1.57 -15.76 -22.77
C LEU A 256 1.58 -16.97 -23.72
N LYS A 257 0.75 -16.98 -24.77
CA LYS A 257 0.79 -18.00 -25.82
C LYS A 257 2.14 -18.02 -26.52
N ASN A 258 2.64 -16.84 -26.93
CA ASN A 258 3.95 -16.74 -27.60
C ASN A 258 5.11 -17.17 -26.68
N GLN A 259 5.05 -16.87 -25.38
CA GLN A 259 6.03 -17.37 -24.42
C GLN A 259 5.94 -18.90 -24.26
N ASN A 260 4.73 -19.45 -24.22
CA ASN A 260 4.52 -20.89 -24.13
C ASN A 260 4.98 -21.63 -25.41
N GLU A 261 4.76 -21.08 -26.60
CA GLU A 261 5.30 -21.62 -27.85
C GLU A 261 6.83 -21.59 -27.86
N LYS A 262 7.42 -20.52 -27.33
CA LYS A 262 8.87 -20.44 -27.19
C LYS A 262 9.42 -21.49 -26.23
N ILE A 263 8.76 -21.68 -25.08
CA ILE A 263 9.09 -22.75 -24.12
C ILE A 263 8.91 -24.13 -24.76
N LEU A 264 7.87 -24.33 -25.57
CA LEU A 264 7.65 -25.60 -26.27
C LEU A 264 8.78 -25.89 -27.28
N ASN A 265 9.21 -24.87 -28.02
CA ASN A 265 10.35 -24.97 -28.94
C ASN A 265 11.68 -25.20 -28.19
N ASP A 266 11.87 -24.58 -27.04
CA ASP A 266 13.03 -24.79 -26.16
C ASP A 266 13.03 -26.25 -25.61
N ILE A 267 11.86 -26.78 -25.26
CA ILE A 267 11.69 -28.18 -24.84
C ILE A 267 11.99 -29.14 -26.00
N ASP A 268 11.55 -28.84 -27.22
CA ASP A 268 11.81 -29.70 -28.38
C ASP A 268 13.28 -29.64 -28.83
N THR A 269 13.95 -28.50 -28.69
CA THR A 269 15.41 -28.42 -28.88
C THR A 269 16.16 -29.19 -27.81
N ILE A 270 15.77 -29.09 -26.53
CA ILE A 270 16.34 -29.92 -25.44
C ILE A 270 16.10 -31.41 -25.70
N LYS A 271 14.92 -31.81 -26.19
CA LYS A 271 14.66 -33.20 -26.60
C LYS A 271 15.61 -33.63 -27.72
N GLN A 272 15.79 -32.80 -28.75
CA GLN A 272 16.70 -33.12 -29.85
C GLN A 272 18.17 -33.22 -29.40
N GLU A 273 18.61 -32.38 -28.46
CA GLU A 273 19.93 -32.48 -27.83
C GLU A 273 20.09 -33.79 -27.04
N ILE A 274 19.04 -34.23 -26.33
CA ILE A 274 19.00 -35.53 -25.65
C ILE A 274 19.06 -36.70 -26.65
N TYR A 275 18.39 -36.58 -27.80
CA TYR A 275 18.43 -37.60 -28.87
C TYR A 275 19.79 -37.70 -29.59
N GLN A 276 20.64 -36.67 -29.51
CA GLN A 276 21.96 -36.64 -30.15
C GLN A 276 23.13 -37.00 -29.22
N MET A 277 22.86 -37.31 -27.94
CA MET A 277 23.88 -37.82 -27.03
C MET A 277 24.32 -39.25 -27.45
N PRO A 278 25.63 -39.55 -27.52
CA PRO A 278 26.09 -40.89 -27.88
C PRO A 278 25.70 -41.89 -26.79
N ALA A 279 25.00 -42.95 -27.20
CA ALA A 279 24.60 -44.05 -26.35
C ALA A 279 25.84 -44.74 -25.77
N ASN A 280 26.04 -44.64 -24.46
CA ASN A 280 26.92 -45.56 -23.76
C ASN A 280 26.15 -46.21 -22.59
N ASN A 281 25.92 -47.51 -22.80
CA ASN A 281 25.69 -48.58 -21.82
C ASN A 281 24.30 -48.82 -21.17
N TYR A 282 23.64 -49.86 -21.74
CA TYR A 282 22.79 -50.93 -21.15
C TYR A 282 21.41 -50.54 -20.55
N TYR A 283 20.27 -51.22 -20.78
CA TYR A 283 19.91 -52.59 -21.18
C TYR A 283 18.64 -52.60 -22.06
N SER A 284 18.51 -53.63 -22.90
CA SER A 284 17.41 -54.00 -23.81
C SER A 284 16.14 -54.50 -23.13
N VAL A 285 14.95 -54.13 -23.62
CA VAL A 285 13.75 -55.01 -23.76
C VAL A 285 12.81 -54.48 -24.87
N GLU A 286 12.70 -55.30 -25.93
CA GLU A 286 11.58 -55.65 -26.84
C GLU A 286 10.53 -54.60 -27.30
N GLU A 287 10.41 -54.51 -28.63
CA GLU A 287 9.25 -53.97 -29.36
C GLU A 287 8.02 -54.86 -29.14
N GLU A 288 6.91 -54.30 -28.64
CA GLU A 288 5.58 -54.76 -29.03
C GLU A 288 4.46 -53.74 -28.73
N ASN A 289 3.60 -53.58 -29.73
CA ASN A 289 2.24 -53.05 -29.76
C ASN A 289 1.98 -51.53 -29.67
N SER A 290 1.68 -51.00 -30.86
CA SER A 290 1.26 -49.64 -31.23
C SER A 290 -0.18 -49.28 -30.88
N ASP A 291 -0.92 -50.09 -30.12
CA ASP A 291 -2.33 -49.85 -29.83
C ASP A 291 -2.58 -49.74 -28.33
N ASN A 292 -2.17 -48.62 -27.71
CA ASN A 292 -2.62 -48.35 -26.35
C ASN A 292 -2.63 -46.88 -25.89
N TRP A 293 -2.73 -45.93 -26.83
CA TRP A 293 -2.89 -44.51 -26.47
C TRP A 293 -4.21 -44.21 -25.76
N ALA A 294 -5.24 -45.06 -25.94
CA ALA A 294 -6.50 -44.94 -25.24
C ALA A 294 -6.45 -45.40 -23.77
N GLU A 295 -5.61 -46.38 -23.40
CA GLU A 295 -5.39 -46.74 -21.99
C GLU A 295 -4.57 -45.69 -21.24
N SER A 296 -3.65 -45.00 -21.91
CA SER A 296 -2.82 -43.96 -21.28
C SER A 296 -3.65 -42.73 -20.84
N LEU A 297 -4.74 -42.40 -21.53
CA LEU A 297 -5.64 -41.32 -21.11
C LEU A 297 -6.54 -41.68 -19.92
N ASN A 298 -6.83 -42.97 -19.71
CA ASN A 298 -7.46 -43.46 -18.48
C ASN A 298 -6.47 -43.57 -17.30
N SER A 299 -5.17 -43.50 -17.55
CA SER A 299 -4.13 -43.59 -16.51
C SER A 299 -3.99 -42.30 -15.67
N LEU A 300 -4.54 -41.18 -16.11
CA LEU A 300 -4.58 -39.90 -15.36
C LEU A 300 -5.80 -39.78 -14.44
N ASN A 301 -6.33 -40.90 -13.95
CA ASN A 301 -7.35 -40.87 -12.91
C ASN A 301 -6.68 -40.46 -11.58
N LEU A 302 -7.28 -39.53 -10.82
CA LEU A 302 -6.73 -38.98 -9.57
C LEU A 302 -6.31 -40.09 -8.60
N GLU A 303 -7.04 -41.21 -8.64
CA GLU A 303 -6.83 -42.42 -7.86
C GLU A 303 -5.51 -43.15 -8.21
N ASN A 304 -5.11 -43.17 -9.48
CA ASN A 304 -3.87 -43.79 -9.94
C ASN A 304 -2.65 -42.92 -9.62
N ILE A 305 -2.77 -41.60 -9.82
CA ILE A 305 -1.72 -40.63 -9.45
C ILE A 305 -1.45 -40.70 -7.94
N GLU A 306 -2.51 -40.81 -7.14
CA GLU A 306 -2.37 -40.94 -5.69
C GLU A 306 -1.72 -42.27 -5.29
N LYS A 307 -2.07 -43.38 -5.95
CA LYS A 307 -1.45 -44.68 -5.72
C LYS A 307 0.06 -44.65 -6.05
N GLU A 308 0.45 -44.02 -7.16
CA GLU A 308 1.86 -43.88 -7.54
C GLU A 308 2.65 -43.00 -6.57
N LEU A 309 2.09 -41.87 -6.12
CA LEU A 309 2.75 -41.00 -5.15
C LEU A 309 2.97 -41.70 -3.80
N ILE A 310 2.00 -42.50 -3.35
CA ILE A 310 2.14 -43.32 -2.14
C ILE A 310 3.25 -44.36 -2.33
N MET A 311 3.29 -45.06 -3.46
CA MET A 311 4.34 -46.04 -3.75
C MET A 311 5.74 -45.43 -3.88
N PHE A 312 5.86 -44.29 -4.58
CA PHE A 312 7.10 -43.55 -4.70
C PHE A 312 7.61 -43.09 -3.33
N SER A 313 6.73 -42.56 -2.48
CA SER A 313 7.10 -42.15 -1.12
C SER A 313 7.58 -43.33 -0.28
N LEU A 314 6.95 -44.51 -0.38
CA LEU A 314 7.39 -45.71 0.33
C LEU A 314 8.75 -46.22 -0.16
N LYS A 315 8.99 -46.21 -1.47
CA LYS A 315 10.27 -46.62 -2.06
C LYS A 315 11.39 -45.66 -1.67
N LYS A 316 11.13 -44.35 -1.67
CA LYS A 316 12.11 -43.31 -1.31
C LYS A 316 12.55 -43.39 0.14
N TYR A 317 11.65 -43.79 1.05
CA TYR A 317 11.94 -43.90 2.49
C TYR A 317 12.08 -45.35 2.97
N ASN A 318 12.46 -46.28 2.08
CA ASN A 318 12.72 -47.70 2.37
C ASN A 318 11.63 -48.35 3.25
N GLY A 319 10.36 -48.12 2.93
CA GLY A 319 9.23 -48.70 3.67
C GLY A 319 8.88 -48.00 4.99
N ASN A 320 9.57 -46.92 5.38
CA ASN A 320 9.25 -46.16 6.59
C ASN A 320 7.95 -45.35 6.42
N ARG A 321 6.84 -45.96 6.83
CA ARG A 321 5.46 -45.45 6.68
C ARG A 321 5.26 -44.09 7.33
N LYS A 322 5.97 -43.78 8.43
CA LYS A 322 5.85 -42.50 9.13
C LYS A 322 6.51 -41.35 8.36
N MET A 323 7.70 -41.59 7.82
CA MET A 323 8.40 -40.61 6.99
C MET A 323 7.71 -40.42 5.64
N ALA A 324 7.21 -41.51 5.04
CA ALA A 324 6.43 -41.46 3.80
C ALA A 324 5.15 -40.61 3.95
N ALA A 325 4.36 -40.85 5.01
CA ALA A 325 3.15 -40.06 5.28
C ALA A 325 3.45 -38.57 5.50
N GLN A 326 4.52 -38.25 6.24
CA GLN A 326 4.94 -36.88 6.48
C GLN A 326 5.39 -36.19 5.19
N SER A 327 6.07 -36.89 4.28
CA SER A 327 6.51 -36.34 3.00
C SER A 327 5.36 -36.00 2.05
N LEU A 328 4.23 -36.70 2.19
CA LEU A 328 3.00 -36.44 1.43
C LEU A 328 2.07 -35.43 2.14
N GLY A 329 2.44 -34.93 3.32
CA GLY A 329 1.64 -33.96 4.08
C GLY A 329 0.32 -34.52 4.63
N ILE A 330 0.17 -35.85 4.75
CA ILE A 330 -1.05 -36.49 5.24
C ILE A 330 -0.86 -37.18 6.60
N SER A 331 -1.95 -37.27 7.37
CA SER A 331 -1.90 -37.95 8.68
C SER A 331 -1.57 -39.44 8.51
N LEU A 332 -0.88 -40.02 9.50
CA LEU A 332 -0.55 -41.45 9.53
C LEU A 332 -1.81 -42.32 9.33
N ARG A 333 -2.93 -41.93 9.95
CA ARG A 333 -4.21 -42.61 9.87
C ARG A 333 -4.78 -42.60 8.44
N THR A 334 -4.69 -41.45 7.77
CA THR A 334 -5.10 -41.29 6.36
C THR A 334 -4.22 -42.13 5.44
N PHE A 335 -2.92 -42.16 5.71
CA PHE A 335 -1.94 -42.94 4.95
C PHE A 335 -2.22 -44.45 5.06
N TYR A 336 -2.43 -44.99 6.27
CA TYR A 336 -2.82 -46.39 6.46
C TYR A 336 -4.17 -46.74 5.81
N ARG A 337 -5.15 -45.82 5.89
CA ARG A 337 -6.45 -46.00 5.22
C ARG A 337 -6.28 -46.13 3.70
N LYS A 338 -5.44 -45.28 3.10
CA LYS A 338 -5.17 -45.30 1.65
C LYS A 338 -4.36 -46.53 1.24
N LEU A 339 -3.38 -46.96 2.04
CA LEU A 339 -2.67 -48.23 1.80
C LEU A 339 -3.61 -49.44 1.78
N LYS A 340 -4.54 -49.50 2.74
CA LYS A 340 -5.54 -50.58 2.79
C LYS A 340 -6.51 -50.51 1.62
N TYR A 341 -6.95 -49.30 1.25
CA TYR A 341 -7.90 -49.09 0.15
C TYR A 341 -7.29 -49.47 -1.21
N TYR A 342 -6.00 -49.20 -1.44
CA TYR A 342 -5.29 -49.56 -2.67
C TYR A 342 -4.66 -50.96 -2.65
N ASN A 343 -4.89 -51.76 -1.60
CA ASN A 343 -4.26 -53.08 -1.38
C ASN A 343 -2.73 -53.07 -1.56
N LEU A 344 -2.07 -52.00 -1.13
CA LEU A 344 -0.62 -51.86 -1.21
C LEU A 344 0.02 -52.50 0.03
N ASN A 345 0.23 -53.81 -0.02
CA ASN A 345 1.05 -54.54 0.94
C ASN A 345 2.47 -54.66 0.39
N ILE A 346 3.44 -54.03 1.06
CA ILE A 346 4.86 -54.32 0.83
C ILE A 346 5.25 -55.29 1.93
N GLU A 347 5.53 -56.54 1.54
CA GLU A 347 6.25 -57.51 2.39
C GLU A 347 7.66 -56.98 2.67
N ASN A 348 8.13 -57.25 3.89
CA ASN A 348 9.34 -56.65 4.49
C ASN A 348 10.59 -56.69 3.61
#